data_AF-A0A9E1HAA9-F1
#
_entry.id   AF-A0A9E1HAA9-F1
#
_cell.length_a   1.000
_cell.length_b   1.000
_cell.length_c   1.000
_cell.angle_alpha   90.00
_cell.angle_beta   90.00
_cell.angle_gamma   90.00
#
_symmetry.space_group_name_H-M   'P 1'
#
loop_
_entity.id
_entity.type
_entity.pdbx_description
1 polymer ?
#
loop_
_entity_poly.entity_id
_entity_poly.type
_entity_poly.pdbx_seq_one_letter_code
_entity_poly.pdbx_strand_id
1 'polypeptide(L)' 'QVGSYEMLLSDSVSVASKARHQGVKVRLSIYDGMFHIFQMAAKMLPESRKAWAEIGKFIDVLSND' A
#
# COMPACT_ATOMS: atom_id res chain seq x y z
N GLN A 1 1.13 -0.44 -1.18
CA GLN A 1 1.24 0.46 -0.01
C GLN A 1 2.65 1.01 0.00
N VAL A 2 2.85 2.25 0.44
CA VAL A 2 4.18 2.90 0.47
C VAL A 2 4.24 3.89 1.62
N GLY A 3 5.42 4.10 2.21
CA GLY A 3 5.62 5.13 3.23
C GLY A 3 5.87 6.51 2.63
N SER A 4 5.46 7.61 3.29
CA SER A 4 5.73 8.96 2.78
C SER A 4 7.19 9.40 2.92
N TYR A 5 7.97 8.77 3.81
CA TYR A 5 9.41 9.03 3.99
C TYR A 5 10.30 8.05 3.20
N GLU A 6 9.71 7.27 2.30
CA GLU A 6 10.40 6.26 1.50
C GLU A 6 10.87 6.82 0.16
N MET A 7 12.09 6.48 -0.27
CA MET A 7 12.64 6.90 -1.57
C MET A 7 11.80 6.45 -2.77
N LEU A 8 11.10 5.32 -2.65
CA LEU A 8 10.29 4.70 -3.71
C LEU A 8 8.84 5.21 -3.75
N LEU A 9 8.52 6.31 -3.04
CA LEU A 9 7.20 6.94 -3.08
C LEU A 9 6.80 7.34 -4.51
N SER A 10 7.70 8.03 -5.24
CA SER A 10 7.46 8.47 -6.62
C SER A 10 7.20 7.31 -7.58
N ASP A 11 7.90 6.20 -7.39
CA ASP A 11 7.79 5.00 -8.19
C ASP A 11 6.43 4.34 -7.97
N SER A 12 6.01 4.21 -6.71
CA SER A 12 4.69 3.68 -6.34
C SER A 12 3.55 4.53 -6.91
N VAL A 13 3.68 5.87 -6.85
CA VAL A 13 2.72 6.82 -7.46
C VAL A 13 2.69 6.65 -8.98
N SER A 14 3.85 6.55 -9.61
CA SER A 14 3.97 6.39 -11.07
C SER A 14 3.35 5.08 -11.57
N VAL A 15 3.58 3.96 -10.87
CA VAL A 15 2.99 2.66 -11.21
C VAL A 15 1.47 2.70 -11.07
N ALA A 16 0.96 3.23 -9.95
CA ALA A 16 -0.48 3.34 -9.74
C ALA A 16 -1.16 4.23 -10.77
N SER A 17 -0.53 5.35 -11.13
CA SER A 17 -1.00 6.23 -12.20
C SER A 17 -1.06 5.50 -13.53
N LYS A 18 0.04 4.87 -13.97
CA LYS A 18 0.09 4.12 -15.25
C LYS A 18 -0.95 3.01 -15.30
N ALA A 19 -1.09 2.22 -14.23
CA ALA A 19 -2.08 1.14 -14.16
C ALA A 19 -3.52 1.68 -14.31
N ARG A 20 -3.84 2.78 -13.62
CA ARG A 20 -5.15 3.44 -13.74
C ARG A 20 -5.44 3.92 -15.16
N HIS A 21 -4.46 4.51 -15.84
CA HIS A 21 -4.61 4.97 -17.23
C HIS A 21 -4.86 3.81 -18.21
N GLN A 22 -4.45 2.59 -17.87
CA GLN A 22 -4.71 1.37 -18.65
C GLN A 22 -6.04 0.68 -18.25
N GLY A 23 -6.87 1.31 -17.42
CA GLY A 23 -8.14 0.75 -16.97
C GLY A 23 -8.02 -0.32 -15.87
N VAL A 24 -6.82 -0.53 -15.30
CA VAL A 24 -6.63 -1.47 -14.19
C VAL A 24 -7.24 -0.88 -12.91
N LYS A 25 -8.07 -1.67 -12.22
CA LYS A 25 -8.54 -1.34 -10.87
C LYS A 25 -7.33 -1.34 -9.92
N VAL A 26 -6.87 -0.16 -9.53
CA VAL A 26 -5.68 0.01 -8.70
C VAL A 26 -5.96 0.93 -7.51
N ARG A 27 -5.44 0.51 -6.35
CA ARG A 27 -5.48 1.26 -5.11
C ARG A 27 -4.05 1.48 -4.59
N LEU A 28 -3.66 2.74 -4.47
CA LEU A 28 -2.41 3.14 -3.82
C LEU A 28 -2.73 3.73 -2.46
N SER A 29 -2.10 3.19 -1.42
CA SER A 29 -2.23 3.68 -0.05
C SER A 29 -0.88 4.16 0.41
N ILE A 30 -0.78 5.47 0.64
CA ILE A 30 0.40 6.16 1.14
C ILE A 30 0.21 6.32 2.65
N TYR A 31 1.17 5.83 3.42
CA TYR A 31 1.17 5.90 4.87
C TYR A 31 2.08 7.05 5.31
N ASP A 32 1.48 8.08 5.89
CA ASP A 32 2.23 9.26 6.30
C ASP A 32 3.19 8.97 7.46
N GLY A 33 4.38 9.57 7.41
CA GLY A 33 5.47 9.39 8.37
C GLY A 33 6.16 8.01 8.32
N MET A 34 5.71 7.09 7.46
CA MET A 34 6.27 5.74 7.41
C MET A 34 7.51 5.65 6.53
N PHE A 35 8.46 4.85 6.99
CA PHE A 35 9.67 4.49 6.27
C PHE A 35 9.45 3.29 5.35
N HIS A 36 10.46 2.97 4.55
CA HIS A 36 10.47 1.78 3.69
C HIS A 36 10.13 0.52 4.50
N ILE A 37 9.23 -0.31 3.98
CA ILE A 37 8.89 -1.61 4.59
C ILE A 37 8.39 -1.55 6.05
N PHE A 38 7.75 -0.46 6.47
CA PHE A 38 7.20 -0.30 7.83
C PHE A 38 6.27 -1.45 8.28
N GLN A 39 5.70 -2.23 7.34
CA GLN A 39 4.91 -3.42 7.61
C GLN A 39 5.68 -4.50 8.38
N MET A 40 7.02 -4.56 8.26
CA MET A 40 7.85 -5.49 9.04
C MET A 40 7.79 -5.22 10.55
N ALA A 41 7.47 -3.98 10.96
CA ALA A 41 7.24 -3.67 12.36
C ALA A 41 5.98 -4.36 12.94
N ALA A 42 5.22 -5.10 12.13
CA ALA A 42 4.06 -5.90 12.47
C ALA A 42 3.16 -5.29 13.57
N LYS A 43 3.22 -5.81 14.79
CA LYS A 43 2.38 -5.36 15.90
C LYS A 43 2.91 -4.14 16.64
N MET A 44 4.14 -3.68 16.38
CA MET A 44 4.76 -2.56 17.09
C MET A 44 4.22 -1.20 16.63
N LEU A 45 3.86 -1.05 15.36
CA LEU A 45 3.32 0.19 14.81
C LEU A 45 1.82 0.05 14.51
N PRO A 46 0.96 0.99 14.95
CA PRO A 46 -0.44 1.04 14.54
C PRO A 46 -0.63 1.03 13.01
N GLU A 47 0.26 1.72 12.29
CA GLU A 47 0.28 1.83 10.84
C GLU A 47 0.55 0.48 10.19
N SER A 48 1.49 -0.28 10.74
CA SER A 48 1.78 -1.64 10.25
C SER A 48 0.58 -2.57 10.43
N ARG A 49 -0.10 -2.53 11.59
CA ARG A 49 -1.34 -3.30 11.80
C ARG A 49 -2.44 -2.91 10.80
N LYS A 50 -2.61 -1.62 10.54
CA LYS A 50 -3.56 -1.11 9.53
C LYS A 50 -3.18 -1.61 8.12
N ALA A 51 -1.89 -1.56 7.78
CA ALA A 51 -1.38 -2.04 6.49
C ALA A 51 -1.64 -3.53 6.27
N TRP A 52 -1.41 -4.38 7.29
CA TRP A 52 -1.74 -5.80 7.22
C TRP A 52 -3.24 -6.07 7.09
N ALA A 53 -4.08 -5.38 7.86
CA ALA A 53 -5.53 -5.50 7.75
C ALA A 53 -6.05 -5.08 6.36
N GLU A 54 -5.44 -4.06 5.77
CA GLU A 54 -5.75 -3.58 4.43
C GLU A 54 -5.35 -4.59 3.33
N ILE A 55 -4.23 -5.30 3.49
CA ILE A 55 -3.82 -6.39 2.59
C ILE A 55 -4.82 -7.55 2.67
N GLY A 56 -5.23 -7.94 3.88
CA GLY A 56 -6.25 -8.98 4.07
C GLY A 56 -7.54 -8.67 3.31
N LYS A 57 -8.08 -7.46 3.50
CA LYS A 57 -9.27 -6.99 2.76
C LYS A 57 -9.10 -7.02 1.25
N PHE A 58 -7.91 -6.71 0.74
CA PHE A 58 -7.63 -6.76 -0.69
C PHE A 58 -7.69 -8.20 -1.23
N ILE A 59 -7.11 -9.16 -0.50
CA ILE A 59 -7.16 -10.59 -0.86
C ILE A 59 -8.60 -11.11 -0.80
N ASP A 60 -9.38 -10.71 0.21
CA ASP A 60 -10.77 -11.10 0.34
C ASP A 60 -11.61 -10.61 -0.84
N VAL A 61 -11.40 -9.35 -1.30
CA VAL A 61 -12.08 -8.83 -2.49
C VAL A 61 -11.74 -9.67 -3.72
N LEU A 62 -10.47 -10.01 -3.93
CA LEU A 62 -10.04 -10.83 -5.07
C LEU A 62 -10.56 -12.27 -5.01
N SER A 63 -10.81 -12.80 -3.82
CA SER A 63 -11.30 -14.17 -3.64
C SER A 63 -12.81 -14.29 -3.84
N ASN A 64 -13.52 -13.15 -3.84
CA ASN A 64 -14.97 -13.06 -4.03
C ASN A 64 -15.38 -12.46 -5.40
N ASP A 65 -14.40 -12.09 -6.23
CA ASP A 65 -14.56 -11.72 -7.65
C ASP A 65 -14.42 -12.97 -8.55
#